data_AF-A0A370AJ46-F1
#
_entry.id   AF-A0A370AJ46-F1
#
_cell.length_a   1.000
_cell.length_b   1.000
_cell.length_c   1.000
_cell.angle_alpha   90.00
_cell.angle_beta   90.00
_cell.angle_gamma   90.00
#
_symmetry.space_group_name_H-M   'P 1'
#
loop_
_entity.id
_entity.type
_entity.pdbx_description
1 polymer ?
#
loop_
_entity_poly.entity_id
_entity_poly.type
_entity_poly.pdbx_seq_one_letter_code
_entity_poly.pdbx_strand_id
1 'polypeptide(L)'
;MKSIPERIEGEFLSSLTSLTEGITEPFRIIAAFSGGPDSTALLLLLSQFQKQFSYDLAAAYVNHGIRSPEECSDEEEQVESICRQLGIPLYKKRCSPGFLEHYSKLKSCGLEAAARTYRYHHFEKIAAQSGGAVLFALGHNQNDQAETILMRLFSGSSLEGLKGIPVKRDRYIRPLLNTDRVDIEKYLVNRDIIPVIDKSNLKTDFLRNKVRLDLLHTISESFPAVQDSLLRFQHDLKDVLEHYNGLLKKSCPWTVISMGESLGCSSKVFFQLPFVSRKSMILEQMNHLQKGLYSSDRRIPAAFFKPLQDNLKNGIILKGHGIIFQKKGEQLILSLLPDNGKEESHYSVFYLDKEHPYETESYIIELSTASELQEGDHILSIIDINPDTESISTPVIRRALGKSELRNFPVKIKDADLLLFCGNRSVCALNSQKMILPKNGKLKKISNIDSKSNVLCVIIRGRGHYAPG
;
A
#
# COMPACT_ATOMS: atom_id res chain seq x y z
N MET A 1 10.57 35.40 -21.59
CA MET A 1 10.13 34.11 -21.01
C MET A 1 11.32 33.48 -20.33
N LYS A 2 11.16 32.89 -19.14
CA LYS A 2 12.20 32.06 -18.53
C LYS A 2 12.54 30.87 -19.43
N SER A 3 13.76 30.37 -19.37
CA SER A 3 14.10 29.12 -20.05
C SER A 3 13.28 27.95 -19.46
N ILE A 4 13.09 26.86 -20.22
CA ILE A 4 12.33 25.69 -19.73
C ILE A 4 12.93 25.11 -18.44
N PRO A 5 14.28 24.97 -18.32
CA PRO A 5 14.90 24.60 -17.04
C PRO A 5 14.55 25.55 -15.89
N GLU A 6 14.62 26.87 -16.10
CA GLU A 6 14.26 27.86 -15.07
C GLU A 6 12.79 27.81 -14.65
N ARG A 7 11.89 27.47 -15.58
CA ARG A 7 10.46 27.29 -15.25
C ARG A 7 10.26 26.11 -14.32
N ILE A 8 10.77 24.94 -14.70
CA ILE A 8 10.61 23.70 -13.93
C ILE A 8 11.27 23.82 -12.56
N GLU A 9 12.47 24.40 -12.51
CA GLU A 9 13.17 24.65 -11.26
C GLU A 9 12.38 25.60 -10.34
N GLY A 10 11.77 26.65 -10.89
CA GLY A 10 10.93 27.57 -10.14
C GLY A 10 9.64 26.93 -9.62
N GLU A 11 8.94 26.16 -10.46
CA GLU A 11 7.72 25.42 -10.08
C GLU A 11 8.03 24.37 -9.00
N PHE A 12 9.10 23.60 -9.21
CA PHE A 12 9.57 22.60 -8.26
C PHE A 12 9.95 23.24 -6.93
N LEU A 13 10.70 24.36 -6.94
CA LEU A 13 11.11 25.05 -5.74
C LEU A 13 9.91 25.56 -4.94
N SER A 14 8.93 26.17 -5.61
CA SER A 14 7.68 26.62 -4.98
C SER A 14 6.91 25.46 -4.35
N SER A 15 6.79 24.35 -5.09
CA SER A 15 6.11 23.13 -4.64
C SER A 15 6.81 22.53 -3.43
N LEU A 16 8.13 22.34 -3.49
CA LEU A 16 8.93 21.76 -2.41
C LEU A 16 8.90 22.61 -1.15
N THR A 17 8.94 23.95 -1.29
CA THR A 17 8.83 24.88 -0.16
C THR A 17 7.52 24.68 0.58
N SER A 18 6.39 24.66 -0.12
CA SER A 18 5.09 24.41 0.51
C SER A 18 4.98 23.01 1.12
N LEU A 19 5.58 22.00 0.50
CA LEU A 19 5.52 20.61 0.97
C LEU A 19 6.34 20.35 2.24
N THR A 20 7.41 21.11 2.42
CA THR A 20 8.35 21.03 3.55
C THR A 20 8.11 22.11 4.60
N GLU A 21 7.13 22.99 4.39
CA GLU A 21 6.74 24.03 5.35
C GLU A 21 6.40 23.42 6.72
N GLY A 22 6.96 24.03 7.78
CA GLY A 22 6.73 23.62 9.17
C GLY A 22 7.58 22.44 9.65
N ILE A 23 8.46 21.87 8.83
CA ILE A 23 9.43 20.87 9.29
C ILE A 23 10.63 21.59 9.90
N THR A 24 10.74 21.53 11.22
CA THR A 24 11.80 22.22 11.98
C THR A 24 12.99 21.32 12.32
N GLU A 25 12.78 20.00 12.35
CA GLU A 25 13.82 19.01 12.63
C GLU A 25 14.53 18.58 11.35
N PRO A 26 15.79 18.12 11.43
CA PRO A 26 16.45 17.45 10.32
C PRO A 26 15.57 16.31 9.78
N PHE A 27 15.39 16.30 8.46
CA PHE A 27 14.52 15.34 7.80
C PHE A 27 15.19 14.78 6.54
N ARG A 28 14.69 13.62 6.12
CA ARG A 28 15.17 12.92 4.93
C ARG A 28 14.09 12.91 3.85
N ILE A 29 14.47 13.25 2.63
CA ILE A 29 13.67 12.99 1.45
C ILE A 29 14.21 11.74 0.75
N ILE A 30 13.33 10.77 0.54
CA ILE A 30 13.63 9.55 -0.22
C ILE A 30 12.87 9.61 -1.54
N ALA A 31 13.59 9.78 -2.64
CA ALA A 31 13.00 9.77 -3.97
C ALA A 31 12.60 8.32 -4.35
N ALA A 32 11.33 8.09 -4.68
CA ALA A 32 10.90 6.85 -5.31
C ALA A 32 11.41 6.84 -6.75
N PHE A 33 12.55 6.21 -6.94
CA PHE A 33 13.32 6.26 -8.16
C PHE A 33 13.09 4.97 -8.94
N SER A 34 12.46 5.04 -10.11
CA SER A 34 12.22 3.88 -10.98
C SER A 34 13.22 3.80 -12.14
N GLY A 35 14.10 4.80 -12.28
CA GLY A 35 14.96 4.97 -13.45
C GLY A 35 14.28 5.69 -14.63
N GLY A 36 12.94 5.75 -14.64
CA GLY A 36 12.19 6.42 -15.69
C GLY A 36 12.40 7.94 -15.69
N PRO A 37 12.02 8.63 -16.79
CA PRO A 37 12.25 10.07 -16.96
C PRO A 37 11.72 10.95 -15.80
N ASP A 38 10.47 10.77 -15.36
CA ASP A 38 9.89 11.60 -14.29
C ASP A 38 10.63 11.42 -12.95
N SER A 39 10.96 10.18 -12.61
CA SER A 39 11.70 9.87 -11.38
C SER A 39 13.15 10.34 -11.42
N THR A 40 13.76 10.36 -12.62
CA THR A 40 15.13 10.87 -12.83
C THR A 40 15.15 12.39 -12.68
N ALA A 41 14.21 13.10 -13.32
CA ALA A 41 14.10 14.55 -13.17
C ALA A 41 13.84 14.96 -11.72
N LEU A 42 12.95 14.23 -11.02
CA LEU A 42 12.69 14.43 -9.60
C LEU A 42 13.97 14.28 -8.76
N LEU A 43 14.75 13.21 -8.98
CA LEU A 43 15.98 12.95 -8.25
C LEU A 43 17.01 14.07 -8.46
N LEU A 44 17.14 14.56 -9.69
CA LEU A 44 18.05 15.66 -10.04
C LEU A 44 17.65 16.98 -9.39
N LEU A 45 16.36 17.33 -9.45
CA LEU A 45 15.85 18.54 -8.81
C LEU A 45 16.03 18.48 -7.28
N LEU A 46 15.74 17.32 -6.66
CA LEU A 46 15.99 17.12 -5.24
C LEU A 46 17.48 17.22 -4.90
N SER A 47 18.37 16.69 -5.73
CA SER A 47 19.82 16.81 -5.52
C SER A 47 20.28 18.26 -5.59
N GLN A 48 19.81 19.00 -6.60
CA GLN A 48 20.15 20.41 -6.81
C GLN A 48 19.76 21.29 -5.61
N PHE A 49 18.56 21.09 -5.05
CA PHE A 49 18.05 21.94 -3.97
C PHE A 49 18.35 21.40 -2.55
N GLN A 50 19.07 20.28 -2.43
CA GLN A 50 19.38 19.65 -1.15
C GLN A 50 20.01 20.63 -0.14
N LYS A 51 21.03 21.38 -0.57
CA LYS A 51 21.73 22.35 0.30
C LYS A 51 20.84 23.52 0.73
N GLN A 52 19.89 23.91 -0.10
CA GLN A 52 19.01 25.05 0.18
C GLN A 52 18.01 24.73 1.30
N PHE A 53 17.52 23.49 1.37
CA PHE A 53 16.53 23.05 2.35
C PHE A 53 17.11 22.21 3.49
N SER A 54 18.41 21.92 3.46
CA SER A 54 19.13 21.18 4.52
C SER A 54 18.53 19.81 4.86
N TYR A 55 18.04 19.06 3.87
CA TYR A 55 17.60 17.68 4.06
C TYR A 55 18.64 16.65 3.63
N ASP A 56 18.55 15.45 4.22
CA ASP A 56 19.22 14.27 3.69
C ASP A 56 18.49 13.76 2.45
N LEU A 57 19.22 13.38 1.41
CA LEU A 57 18.65 12.80 0.20
C LEU A 57 19.06 11.34 0.06
N ALA A 58 18.09 10.47 -0.24
CA ALA A 58 18.32 9.10 -0.69
C ALA A 58 17.35 8.75 -1.82
N ALA A 59 17.63 7.67 -2.53
CA ALA A 59 16.74 7.08 -3.52
C ALA A 59 16.25 5.72 -3.03
N ALA A 60 15.03 5.32 -3.41
CA ALA A 60 14.50 3.98 -3.20
C ALA A 60 13.97 3.42 -4.52
N TYR A 61 14.53 2.27 -4.93
CA TYR A 61 14.15 1.53 -6.12
C TYR A 61 13.59 0.17 -5.74
N VAL A 62 12.46 -0.17 -6.34
CA VAL A 62 11.79 -1.46 -6.17
C VAL A 62 11.69 -2.14 -7.52
N ASN A 63 12.47 -3.20 -7.71
CA ASN A 63 12.30 -4.10 -8.85
C ASN A 63 11.12 -5.03 -8.56
N HIS A 64 10.10 -4.98 -9.42
CA HIS A 64 8.89 -5.77 -9.27
C HIS A 64 9.03 -7.22 -9.77
N GLY A 65 10.12 -7.58 -10.45
CA GLY A 65 10.37 -8.94 -10.92
C GLY A 65 9.44 -9.42 -12.04
N ILE A 66 8.82 -8.48 -12.77
CA ILE A 66 7.85 -8.75 -13.85
C ILE A 66 8.57 -8.98 -15.20
N ARG A 67 9.77 -8.44 -15.37
CA ARG A 67 10.59 -8.53 -16.60
C ARG A 67 11.50 -9.76 -16.58
N SER A 68 12.17 -10.03 -17.71
CA SER A 68 13.17 -11.10 -17.74
C SER A 68 14.31 -10.81 -16.72
N PRO A 69 15.01 -11.84 -16.22
CA PRO A 69 16.12 -11.65 -15.29
C PRO A 69 17.22 -10.71 -15.83
N GLU A 70 17.47 -10.76 -17.14
CA GLU A 70 18.45 -9.90 -17.82
C GLU A 70 17.99 -8.44 -17.83
N GLU A 71 16.76 -8.17 -18.28
CA GLU A 71 16.18 -6.82 -18.27
C GLU A 71 16.14 -6.23 -16.86
N CYS A 72 15.78 -7.04 -15.87
CA CYS A 72 15.81 -6.66 -14.46
C CYS A 72 17.21 -6.23 -14.00
N SER A 73 18.24 -6.95 -14.46
CA SER A 73 19.62 -6.69 -14.03
C SER A 73 20.17 -5.43 -14.70
N ASP A 74 19.89 -5.23 -15.99
CA ASP A 74 20.29 -4.03 -16.73
C ASP A 74 19.66 -2.77 -16.13
N GLU A 75 18.36 -2.81 -15.77
CA GLU A 75 17.68 -1.69 -15.12
C GLU A 75 18.24 -1.37 -13.74
N GLU A 76 18.52 -2.40 -12.94
CA GLU A 76 19.16 -2.25 -11.63
C GLU A 76 20.53 -1.58 -11.75
N GLU A 77 21.36 -2.00 -12.72
CA GLU A 77 22.69 -1.43 -12.94
C GLU A 77 22.61 0.03 -13.39
N GLN A 78 21.68 0.37 -14.28
CA GLN A 78 21.47 1.75 -14.72
C GLN A 78 21.02 2.66 -13.58
N VAL A 79 20.07 2.20 -12.77
CA VAL A 79 19.58 2.92 -11.57
C VAL A 79 20.71 3.14 -10.56
N GLU A 80 21.51 2.11 -10.30
CA GLU A 80 22.67 2.21 -9.42
C GLU A 80 23.73 3.17 -9.95
N SER A 81 24.00 3.13 -11.26
CA SER A 81 24.96 4.02 -11.92
C SER A 81 24.56 5.48 -11.78
N ILE A 82 23.29 5.82 -12.03
CA ILE A 82 22.77 7.19 -11.86
C ILE A 82 22.92 7.65 -10.40
N CYS A 83 22.54 6.82 -9.43
CA CYS A 83 22.68 7.17 -8.01
C CYS A 83 24.14 7.37 -7.61
N ARG A 84 25.05 6.51 -8.11
CA ARG A 84 26.49 6.59 -7.86
C ARG A 84 27.10 7.87 -8.45
N GLN A 85 26.73 8.22 -9.68
CA GLN A 85 27.18 9.46 -10.33
C GLN A 85 26.72 10.71 -9.57
N LEU A 86 25.52 10.69 -8.99
CA LEU A 86 24.98 11.80 -8.21
C LEU A 86 25.44 11.79 -6.74
N GLY A 87 26.14 10.76 -6.28
CA GLY A 87 26.54 10.60 -4.88
C GLY A 87 25.36 10.37 -3.92
N ILE A 88 24.25 9.80 -4.41
CA ILE A 88 23.02 9.62 -3.64
C ILE A 88 22.91 8.16 -3.15
N PRO A 89 22.71 7.91 -1.84
CA PRO A 89 22.45 6.56 -1.32
C PRO A 89 21.20 5.92 -1.93
N LEU A 90 21.28 4.64 -2.27
CA LEU A 90 20.18 3.88 -2.88
C LEU A 90 19.73 2.73 -1.98
N TYR A 91 18.45 2.75 -1.59
CA TYR A 91 17.73 1.60 -1.05
C TYR A 91 17.19 0.77 -2.22
N LYS A 92 17.76 -0.42 -2.43
CA LYS A 92 17.33 -1.34 -3.48
C LYS A 92 16.56 -2.51 -2.87
N LYS A 93 15.41 -2.84 -3.46
CA LYS A 93 14.68 -4.07 -3.17
C LYS A 93 14.21 -4.73 -4.45
N ARG A 94 14.37 -6.05 -4.52
CA ARG A 94 13.83 -6.87 -5.59
C ARG A 94 12.73 -7.77 -5.04
N CYS A 95 11.61 -7.79 -5.73
CA CYS A 95 10.54 -8.73 -5.49
C CYS A 95 10.89 -10.09 -6.08
N SER A 96 10.59 -11.15 -5.34
CA SER A 96 10.74 -12.51 -5.82
C SER A 96 9.86 -12.76 -7.08
N PRO A 97 10.36 -13.46 -8.11
CA PRO A 97 9.57 -13.77 -9.31
C PRO A 97 8.25 -14.49 -8.96
N GLY A 98 7.14 -14.12 -9.60
CA GLY A 98 5.84 -14.75 -9.38
C GLY A 98 5.08 -14.27 -8.13
N PHE A 99 5.72 -13.48 -7.25
CA PHE A 99 5.09 -12.99 -6.03
C PHE A 99 3.93 -12.05 -6.33
N LEU A 100 4.09 -11.12 -7.27
CA LEU A 100 3.06 -10.11 -7.55
C LEU A 100 1.83 -10.73 -8.21
N GLU A 101 2.03 -11.72 -9.08
CA GLU A 101 0.96 -12.51 -9.71
C GLU A 101 0.18 -13.28 -8.64
N HIS A 102 0.88 -13.89 -7.69
CA HIS A 102 0.26 -14.59 -6.58
C HIS A 102 -0.53 -13.61 -5.67
N TYR A 103 0.10 -12.49 -5.30
CA TYR A 103 -0.52 -11.47 -4.46
C TYR A 103 -1.75 -10.84 -5.12
N SER A 104 -1.66 -10.55 -6.41
CA SER A 104 -2.74 -10.04 -7.25
C SER A 104 -3.95 -10.98 -7.21
N LYS A 105 -3.74 -12.29 -7.40
CA LYS A 105 -4.79 -13.31 -7.31
C LYS A 105 -5.39 -13.40 -5.89
N LEU A 106 -4.53 -13.47 -4.87
CA LEU A 106 -4.95 -13.62 -3.47
C LEU A 106 -5.80 -12.42 -2.99
N LYS A 107 -5.44 -11.20 -3.39
CA LYS A 107 -6.15 -9.98 -3.01
C LYS A 107 -7.21 -9.55 -4.02
N SER A 108 -7.46 -10.36 -5.05
CA SER A 108 -8.40 -10.05 -6.15
C SER A 108 -8.19 -8.63 -6.71
N CYS A 109 -6.93 -8.24 -6.89
CA CYS A 109 -6.53 -6.92 -7.36
C CYS A 109 -5.63 -7.05 -8.59
N GLY A 110 -5.56 -6.02 -9.43
CA GLY A 110 -4.67 -6.05 -10.60
C GLY A 110 -3.18 -6.03 -10.20
N LEU A 111 -2.30 -6.49 -11.10
CA LEU A 111 -0.86 -6.48 -10.90
C LEU A 111 -0.29 -5.09 -10.52
N GLU A 112 -0.82 -4.01 -11.10
CA GLU A 112 -0.41 -2.64 -10.76
C GLU A 112 -0.74 -2.27 -9.31
N ALA A 113 -1.91 -2.70 -8.81
CA ALA A 113 -2.32 -2.49 -7.43
C ALA A 113 -1.47 -3.32 -6.46
N ALA A 114 -1.13 -4.56 -6.85
CA ALA A 114 -0.20 -5.42 -6.11
C ALA A 114 1.20 -4.79 -6.03
N ALA A 115 1.77 -4.38 -7.16
CA ALA A 115 3.08 -3.73 -7.25
C ALA A 115 3.11 -2.44 -6.42
N ARG A 116 2.06 -1.62 -6.52
CA ARG A 116 1.91 -0.41 -5.70
C ARG A 116 1.90 -0.75 -4.21
N THR A 117 1.14 -1.76 -3.79
CA THR A 117 1.06 -2.15 -2.37
C THR A 117 2.41 -2.62 -1.85
N TYR A 118 3.10 -3.49 -2.59
CA TYR A 118 4.44 -3.96 -2.24
C TYR A 118 5.45 -2.80 -2.12
N ARG A 119 5.42 -1.85 -3.07
CA ARG A 119 6.29 -0.67 -3.04
C ARG A 119 6.07 0.18 -1.79
N TYR A 120 4.82 0.48 -1.45
CA TYR A 120 4.51 1.30 -0.26
C TYR A 120 4.89 0.57 1.03
N HIS A 121 4.68 -0.74 1.11
CA HIS A 121 5.14 -1.54 2.25
C HIS A 121 6.66 -1.47 2.43
N HIS A 122 7.42 -1.55 1.34
CA HIS A 122 8.87 -1.39 1.41
C HIS A 122 9.28 0.03 1.85
N PHE A 123 8.60 1.06 1.36
CA PHE A 123 8.81 2.44 1.81
C PHE A 123 8.55 2.61 3.30
N GLU A 124 7.47 2.04 3.84
CA GLU A 124 7.22 2.09 5.28
C GLU A 124 8.31 1.39 6.10
N LYS A 125 8.86 0.27 5.62
CA LYS A 125 10.02 -0.40 6.27
C LYS A 125 11.26 0.50 6.30
N ILE A 126 11.58 1.18 5.19
CA ILE A 126 12.72 2.12 5.13
C ILE A 126 12.51 3.25 6.14
N ALA A 127 11.31 3.82 6.19
CA ALA A 127 11.03 4.91 7.10
C ALA A 127 11.10 4.50 8.58
N ALA A 128 10.62 3.30 8.93
CA ALA A 128 10.74 2.76 10.28
C ALA A 128 12.21 2.61 10.73
N GLN A 129 13.12 2.34 9.79
CA GLN A 129 14.55 2.17 10.07
C GLN A 129 15.34 3.49 10.07
N SER A 130 14.76 4.59 9.60
CA SER A 130 15.50 5.85 9.35
C SER A 130 15.65 6.75 10.57
N GLY A 131 14.96 6.48 11.69
CA GLY A 131 15.18 7.16 12.98
C GLY A 131 14.79 8.65 13.04
N GLY A 132 14.05 9.17 12.05
CA GLY A 132 13.67 10.59 11.95
C GLY A 132 12.52 10.85 10.99
N ALA A 133 12.22 12.12 10.71
CA ALA A 133 11.19 12.49 9.75
C ALA A 133 11.61 12.10 8.33
N VAL A 134 10.79 11.26 7.68
CA VAL A 134 11.02 10.79 6.31
C VAL A 134 9.86 11.23 5.42
N LEU A 135 10.20 11.83 4.28
CA LEU A 135 9.27 12.10 3.19
C LEU A 135 9.65 11.24 1.97
N PHE A 136 8.66 10.60 1.35
CA PHE A 136 8.84 9.91 0.08
C PHE A 136 8.38 10.80 -1.07
N ALA A 137 9.29 11.18 -1.95
CA ALA A 137 8.98 11.98 -3.13
C ALA A 137 8.68 11.07 -4.33
N LEU A 138 7.49 11.20 -4.92
CA LEU A 138 7.05 10.42 -6.08
C LEU A 138 7.00 11.29 -7.33
N GLY A 139 7.52 10.77 -8.45
CA GLY A 139 7.58 11.48 -9.74
C GLY A 139 6.27 11.47 -10.52
N HIS A 140 5.15 11.83 -9.88
CA HIS A 140 3.89 12.04 -10.62
C HIS A 140 3.85 13.46 -11.21
N ASN A 141 3.28 13.61 -12.40
CA ASN A 141 3.18 14.86 -13.17
C ASN A 141 1.73 15.20 -13.58
N GLN A 142 1.55 16.22 -14.43
CA GLN A 142 0.23 16.64 -14.92
C GLN A 142 -0.49 15.57 -15.74
N ASN A 143 0.22 14.76 -16.53
CA ASN A 143 -0.39 13.68 -17.32
C ASN A 143 -0.97 12.62 -16.39
N ASP A 144 -0.25 12.27 -15.32
CA ASP A 144 -0.73 11.35 -14.28
C ASP A 144 -2.04 11.85 -13.63
N GLN A 145 -2.17 13.17 -13.47
CA GLN A 145 -3.41 13.77 -12.98
C GLN A 145 -4.56 13.60 -13.96
N ALA A 146 -4.36 13.95 -15.23
CA ALA A 146 -5.38 13.82 -16.26
C ALA A 146 -5.86 12.36 -16.40
N GLU A 147 -4.93 11.40 -16.43
CA GLU A 147 -5.22 9.96 -16.42
C GLU A 147 -6.06 9.56 -15.21
N THR A 148 -5.66 9.99 -14.02
CA THR A 148 -6.36 9.67 -12.76
C THR A 148 -7.77 10.26 -12.74
N ILE A 149 -7.96 11.50 -13.21
CA ILE A 149 -9.26 12.16 -13.28
C ILE A 149 -10.19 11.37 -14.21
N LEU A 150 -9.73 11.01 -15.41
CA LEU A 150 -10.52 10.21 -16.35
C LEU A 150 -10.89 8.85 -15.78
N MET A 151 -9.92 8.11 -15.24
CA MET A 151 -10.16 6.82 -14.59
C MET A 151 -11.23 6.92 -13.51
N ARG A 152 -11.14 7.94 -12.65
CA ARG A 152 -12.09 8.15 -11.55
C ARG A 152 -13.46 8.59 -12.02
N LEU A 153 -13.54 9.42 -13.05
CA LEU A 153 -14.79 9.85 -13.68
C LEU A 153 -15.54 8.65 -14.24
N PHE A 154 -14.90 7.84 -15.09
CA PHE A 154 -15.52 6.66 -15.70
C PHE A 154 -15.80 5.54 -14.69
N SER A 155 -15.05 5.48 -13.58
CA SER A 155 -15.33 4.53 -12.48
C SER A 155 -16.48 4.97 -11.56
N GLY A 156 -17.09 6.15 -11.80
CA GLY A 156 -18.20 6.66 -10.98
C GLY A 156 -17.78 7.12 -9.59
N SER A 157 -16.59 7.74 -9.47
CA SER A 157 -16.07 8.27 -8.21
C SER A 157 -16.89 9.45 -7.70
N SER A 158 -16.81 9.72 -6.39
CA SER A 158 -17.38 10.94 -5.80
C SER A 158 -16.61 12.20 -6.23
N LEU A 159 -17.19 13.38 -6.00
CA LEU A 159 -16.52 14.67 -6.23
C LEU A 159 -15.18 14.78 -5.49
N GLU A 160 -15.10 14.25 -4.26
CA GLU A 160 -13.84 14.16 -3.51
C GLU A 160 -12.79 13.29 -4.22
N GLY A 161 -13.22 12.21 -4.88
CA GLY A 161 -12.33 11.40 -5.72
C GLY A 161 -11.86 12.16 -6.96
N LEU A 162 -12.69 13.02 -7.54
CA LEU A 162 -12.34 13.79 -8.73
C LEU A 162 -11.34 14.93 -8.46
N LYS A 163 -10.98 15.21 -7.20
CA LYS A 163 -9.82 16.08 -6.86
C LYS A 163 -8.48 15.53 -7.36
N GLY A 164 -8.44 14.34 -7.93
CA GLY A 164 -7.23 13.74 -8.49
C GLY A 164 -6.23 13.28 -7.43
N ILE A 165 -4.97 13.19 -7.83
CA ILE A 165 -3.86 12.84 -6.97
C ILE A 165 -3.56 14.03 -6.03
N PRO A 166 -3.45 13.84 -4.71
CA PRO A 166 -3.08 14.92 -3.81
C PRO A 166 -1.57 15.22 -3.87
N VAL A 167 -1.17 16.49 -3.76
CA VAL A 167 0.26 16.89 -3.76
C VAL A 167 1.02 16.28 -2.57
N LYS A 168 0.35 16.17 -1.41
CA LYS A 168 0.85 15.51 -0.19
C LYS A 168 -0.22 14.57 0.36
N ARG A 169 0.20 13.36 0.74
CA ARG A 169 -0.60 12.41 1.53
C ARG A 169 0.33 11.76 2.54
N ASP A 170 0.12 12.04 3.83
CA ASP A 170 1.00 11.59 4.91
C ASP A 170 2.46 11.99 4.63
N ARG A 171 3.38 11.02 4.59
CA ARG A 171 4.79 11.19 4.22
C ARG A 171 5.05 11.22 2.71
N TYR A 172 4.06 10.98 1.88
CA TYR A 172 4.22 10.91 0.42
C TYR A 172 3.95 12.26 -0.24
N ILE A 173 4.99 12.85 -0.82
CA ILE A 173 4.96 14.13 -1.52
C ILE A 173 5.13 13.95 -3.03
N ARG A 174 4.58 14.86 -3.84
CA ARG A 174 4.63 14.83 -5.30
C ARG A 174 5.02 16.20 -5.84
N PRO A 175 6.31 16.58 -5.75
CA PRO A 175 6.74 17.94 -6.10
C PRO A 175 6.47 18.33 -7.56
N LEU A 176 6.51 17.36 -8.47
CA LEU A 176 6.31 17.54 -9.92
C LEU A 176 4.86 17.47 -10.38
N LEU A 177 3.88 17.38 -9.48
CA LEU A 177 2.50 17.05 -9.85
C LEU A 177 1.84 18.09 -10.77
N ASN A 178 2.33 19.33 -10.74
CA ASN A 178 1.86 20.42 -11.57
C ASN A 178 2.81 20.71 -12.75
N THR A 179 3.82 19.88 -12.98
CA THR A 179 4.80 20.04 -14.07
C THR A 179 4.37 19.24 -15.31
N ASP A 180 4.52 19.85 -16.49
CA ASP A 180 4.25 19.21 -17.78
C ASP A 180 5.30 18.14 -18.09
N ARG A 181 4.85 17.02 -18.67
CA ARG A 181 5.71 15.93 -19.12
C ARG A 181 6.73 16.37 -20.17
N VAL A 182 6.34 17.24 -21.11
CA VAL A 182 7.23 17.77 -22.17
C VAL A 182 8.38 18.58 -21.56
N ASP A 183 8.08 19.29 -20.49
CA ASP A 183 9.04 20.08 -19.75
C ASP A 183 10.05 19.18 -19.04
N ILE A 184 9.59 18.12 -18.38
CA ILE A 184 10.45 17.11 -17.75
C ILE A 184 11.44 16.52 -18.78
N GLU A 185 10.96 16.18 -19.98
CA GLU A 185 11.81 15.62 -21.04
C GLU A 185 12.87 16.63 -21.50
N LYS A 186 12.48 17.88 -21.74
CA LYS A 186 13.42 18.94 -22.13
C LYS A 186 14.42 19.26 -21.02
N TYR A 187 14.02 19.19 -19.75
CA TYR A 187 14.92 19.36 -18.61
C TYR A 187 16.04 18.32 -18.59
N LEU A 188 15.70 17.05 -18.88
CA LEU A 188 16.68 15.96 -18.94
C LEU A 188 17.62 16.11 -20.14
N VAL A 189 17.08 16.45 -21.32
CA VAL A 189 17.88 16.71 -22.53
C VAL A 189 18.89 17.84 -22.30
N ASN A 190 18.46 18.95 -21.68
CA ASN A 190 19.37 20.07 -21.38
C ASN A 190 20.47 19.74 -20.36
N ARG A 191 20.37 18.62 -19.64
CA ARG A 191 21.38 18.15 -18.68
C ARG A 191 22.19 16.96 -19.18
N ASP A 192 21.99 16.56 -20.44
CA ASP A 192 22.63 15.38 -21.04
C ASP A 192 22.43 14.08 -20.24
N ILE A 193 21.26 13.94 -19.59
CA ILE A 193 20.93 12.75 -18.80
C ILE A 193 19.96 11.86 -19.56
N ILE A 194 20.37 10.61 -19.77
CA ILE A 194 19.58 9.58 -20.43
C ILE A 194 18.86 8.76 -19.35
N PRO A 195 17.53 8.87 -19.21
CA PRO A 195 16.78 8.04 -18.28
C PRO A 195 16.67 6.59 -18.79
N VAL A 196 16.37 5.66 -17.88
CA VAL A 196 16.07 4.27 -18.23
C VAL A 196 14.84 4.24 -19.13
N ILE A 197 15.00 3.69 -20.35
CA ILE A 197 13.92 3.58 -21.31
C ILE A 197 13.06 2.37 -20.94
N ASP A 198 11.90 2.64 -20.37
CA ASP A 198 10.92 1.61 -20.03
C ASP A 198 10.22 1.08 -21.30
N LYS A 199 10.60 -0.11 -21.75
CA LYS A 199 9.96 -0.81 -22.88
C LYS A 199 8.53 -1.30 -22.58
N SER A 200 8.11 -1.35 -21.31
CA SER A 200 6.78 -1.79 -20.88
C SER A 200 5.72 -0.68 -20.93
N ASN A 201 6.13 0.58 -21.06
CA ASN A 201 5.22 1.72 -21.31
C ASN A 201 4.44 1.62 -22.63
N LEU A 202 4.79 0.66 -23.49
CA LEU A 202 4.14 0.42 -24.78
C LEU A 202 3.08 -0.69 -24.72
N LYS A 203 2.90 -1.37 -23.58
CA LYS A 203 1.90 -2.45 -23.44
C LYS A 203 0.60 -1.92 -22.84
N THR A 204 -0.53 -2.19 -23.49
CA THR A 204 -1.87 -1.75 -23.07
C THR A 204 -2.52 -2.66 -22.02
N ASP A 205 -1.76 -3.59 -21.45
CA ASP A 205 -2.24 -4.59 -20.48
C ASP A 205 -2.76 -3.96 -19.16
N PHE A 206 -2.33 -2.73 -18.86
CA PHE A 206 -2.74 -1.98 -17.68
C PHE A 206 -3.79 -0.93 -18.03
N LEU A 207 -4.83 -0.80 -17.19
CA LEU A 207 -5.91 0.18 -17.38
C LEU A 207 -5.38 1.60 -17.56
N ARG A 208 -4.35 1.98 -16.79
CA ARG A 208 -3.73 3.30 -16.90
C ARG A 208 -3.08 3.53 -18.27
N ASN A 209 -2.34 2.54 -18.79
CA ASN A 209 -1.75 2.60 -20.12
C ASN A 209 -2.82 2.69 -21.20
N LYS A 210 -3.91 1.93 -21.07
CA LYS A 210 -5.07 2.03 -21.97
C LYS A 210 -5.71 3.41 -21.94
N VAL A 211 -5.83 4.02 -20.76
CA VAL A 211 -6.35 5.39 -20.64
C VAL A 211 -5.42 6.40 -21.31
N ARG A 212 -4.11 6.27 -21.13
CA ARG A 212 -3.11 7.18 -21.72
C ARG A 212 -3.00 7.04 -23.25
N LEU A 213 -2.79 5.82 -23.73
CA LEU A 213 -2.44 5.52 -25.12
C LEU A 213 -3.66 5.51 -26.04
N ASP A 214 -4.79 5.00 -25.57
CA ASP A 214 -5.98 4.83 -26.41
C ASP A 214 -6.99 5.94 -26.13
N LEU A 215 -7.49 6.02 -24.89
CA LEU A 215 -8.63 6.86 -24.55
C LEU A 215 -8.30 8.35 -24.65
N LEU A 216 -7.25 8.79 -23.97
CA LEU A 216 -6.86 10.20 -23.94
C LEU A 216 -6.41 10.66 -25.32
N HIS A 217 -5.71 9.81 -26.07
CA HIS A 217 -5.36 10.05 -27.47
C HIS A 217 -6.62 10.25 -28.33
N THR A 218 -7.57 9.31 -28.29
CA THR A 218 -8.83 9.40 -29.06
C THR A 218 -9.63 10.65 -28.70
N ILE A 219 -9.73 10.99 -27.40
CA ILE A 219 -10.42 12.22 -26.98
C ILE A 219 -9.69 13.46 -27.50
N SER A 220 -8.35 13.45 -27.52
CA SER A 220 -7.55 14.58 -27.99
C SER A 220 -7.72 14.89 -29.47
N GLU A 221 -8.09 13.91 -30.31
CA GLU A 221 -8.39 14.14 -31.73
C GLU A 221 -9.60 15.07 -31.92
N SER A 222 -10.60 14.98 -31.03
CA SER A 222 -11.78 15.85 -31.05
C SER A 222 -11.63 17.07 -30.14
N PHE A 223 -10.89 16.93 -29.04
CA PHE A 223 -10.68 17.97 -28.02
C PHE A 223 -9.18 18.14 -27.75
N PRO A 224 -8.44 18.89 -28.60
CA PRO A 224 -6.98 19.00 -28.49
C PRO A 224 -6.48 19.49 -27.12
N ALA A 225 -7.27 20.32 -26.44
CA ALA A 225 -6.96 20.85 -25.11
C ALA A 225 -7.57 20.02 -23.95
N VAL A 226 -7.84 18.72 -24.16
CA VAL A 226 -8.50 17.87 -23.14
C VAL A 226 -7.71 17.82 -21.83
N GLN A 227 -6.39 17.69 -21.88
CA GLN A 227 -5.56 17.62 -20.67
C GLN A 227 -5.69 18.90 -19.84
N ASP A 228 -5.47 20.06 -20.45
CA ASP A 228 -5.64 21.36 -19.78
C ASP A 228 -7.07 21.56 -19.27
N SER A 229 -8.07 21.08 -20.01
CA SER A 229 -9.47 21.18 -19.62
C SER A 229 -9.80 20.33 -18.39
N LEU A 230 -9.23 19.12 -18.30
CA LEU A 230 -9.36 18.26 -17.13
C LEU A 230 -8.66 18.86 -15.91
N LEU A 231 -7.47 19.43 -16.09
CA LEU A 231 -6.73 20.08 -15.00
C LEU A 231 -7.44 21.34 -14.50
N ARG A 232 -8.00 22.18 -15.40
CA ARG A 232 -8.84 23.32 -15.00
C ARG A 232 -10.09 22.86 -14.25
N PHE A 233 -10.79 21.85 -14.76
CA PHE A 233 -11.96 21.28 -14.07
C PHE A 233 -11.61 20.77 -12.66
N GLN A 234 -10.49 20.08 -12.51
CA GLN A 234 -10.00 19.62 -11.21
C GLN A 234 -9.70 20.78 -10.27
N HIS A 235 -9.04 21.84 -10.76
CA HIS A 235 -8.72 23.03 -9.97
C HIS A 235 -9.98 23.72 -9.46
N ASP A 236 -10.93 24.03 -10.36
CA ASP A 236 -12.20 24.66 -10.00
C ASP A 236 -12.99 23.79 -9.00
N LEU A 237 -13.03 22.47 -9.22
CA LEU A 237 -13.68 21.54 -8.32
C LEU A 237 -13.03 21.53 -6.93
N LYS A 238 -11.70 21.58 -6.87
CA LYS A 238 -10.95 21.60 -5.62
C LYS A 238 -11.29 22.88 -4.82
N ASP A 239 -11.28 24.03 -5.47
CA ASP A 239 -11.57 25.32 -4.84
C ASP A 239 -13.00 25.37 -4.28
N VAL A 240 -13.98 24.89 -5.06
CA VAL A 240 -15.38 24.79 -4.61
C VAL A 240 -15.51 23.87 -3.40
N LEU A 241 -14.88 22.68 -3.44
CA LEU A 241 -14.98 21.72 -2.35
C LEU A 241 -14.23 22.19 -1.10
N GLU A 242 -13.09 22.87 -1.24
CA GLU A 242 -12.36 23.45 -0.10
C GLU A 242 -13.19 24.54 0.57
N HIS A 243 -13.79 25.45 -0.22
CA HIS A 243 -14.68 26.46 0.32
C HIS A 243 -15.89 25.84 1.02
N TYR A 244 -16.57 24.91 0.35
CA TYR A 244 -17.75 24.22 0.88
C TYR A 244 -17.44 23.45 2.18
N ASN A 245 -16.36 22.68 2.21
CA ASN A 245 -15.93 21.95 3.41
C ASN A 245 -15.54 22.92 4.54
N GLY A 246 -14.96 24.09 4.20
CA GLY A 246 -14.69 25.17 5.16
C GLY A 246 -15.97 25.72 5.80
N LEU A 247 -17.04 25.92 5.02
CA LEU A 247 -18.35 26.34 5.54
C LEU A 247 -18.97 25.26 6.43
N LEU A 248 -18.87 23.98 6.06
CA LEU A 248 -19.38 22.87 6.87
C LEU A 248 -18.69 22.76 8.22
N LYS A 249 -17.36 22.91 8.25
CA LYS A 249 -16.56 22.91 9.49
C LYS A 249 -16.99 24.01 10.46
N LYS A 250 -17.26 25.22 9.94
CA LYS A 250 -17.75 26.34 10.75
C LYS A 250 -19.19 26.12 11.23
N SER A 251 -20.03 25.56 10.37
CA SER A 251 -21.46 25.38 10.65
C SER A 251 -21.72 24.28 11.67
N CYS A 252 -20.99 23.17 11.60
CA CYS A 252 -21.12 22.03 12.50
C CYS A 252 -19.72 21.55 12.91
N PRO A 253 -19.11 22.18 13.93
CA PRO A 253 -17.77 21.82 14.37
C PRO A 253 -17.76 20.42 14.99
N TRP A 254 -16.71 19.67 14.68
CA TRP A 254 -16.45 18.38 15.30
C TRP A 254 -15.35 18.52 16.35
N THR A 255 -15.56 17.90 17.51
CA THR A 255 -14.62 17.90 18.63
C THR A 255 -14.07 16.49 18.84
N VAL A 256 -12.80 16.39 19.21
CA VAL A 256 -12.21 15.11 19.63
C VAL A 256 -12.83 14.70 20.96
N ILE A 257 -13.38 13.49 21.02
CA ILE A 257 -13.90 12.89 22.26
C ILE A 257 -12.82 11.98 22.88
N SER A 258 -12.20 11.13 22.06
CA SER A 258 -11.02 10.33 22.41
C SER A 258 -9.99 10.47 21.29
N MET A 259 -8.74 10.79 21.64
CA MET A 259 -7.68 11.06 20.67
C MET A 259 -7.47 9.86 19.75
N GLY A 260 -7.65 10.07 18.44
CA GLY A 260 -7.44 9.04 17.43
C GLY A 260 -8.53 7.97 17.33
N GLU A 261 -9.55 8.01 18.16
CA GLU A 261 -10.57 6.95 18.22
C GLU A 261 -11.99 7.45 17.98
N SER A 262 -12.32 8.67 18.44
CA SER A 262 -13.68 9.20 18.30
C SER A 262 -13.77 10.72 18.22
N LEU A 263 -14.73 11.16 17.42
CA LEU A 263 -15.08 12.55 17.17
C LEU A 263 -16.57 12.74 17.43
N GLY A 264 -16.96 13.93 17.87
CA GLY A 264 -18.36 14.25 18.12
C GLY A 264 -18.79 15.60 17.58
N CYS A 265 -20.08 15.73 17.30
CA CYS A 265 -20.71 16.99 16.94
C CYS A 265 -22.13 17.09 17.51
N SER A 266 -22.74 18.27 17.42
CA SER A 266 -24.13 18.47 17.87
C SER A 266 -25.12 17.74 16.96
N SER A 267 -25.99 16.92 17.55
CA SER A 267 -27.05 16.23 16.83
C SER A 267 -28.03 17.21 16.16
N LYS A 268 -28.45 18.24 16.90
CA LYS A 268 -29.36 19.28 16.41
C LYS A 268 -28.80 19.97 15.17
N VAL A 269 -27.55 20.43 15.25
CA VAL A 269 -26.90 21.17 14.15
C VAL A 269 -26.68 20.25 12.94
N PHE A 270 -26.19 19.03 13.16
CA PHE A 270 -25.93 18.08 12.07
C PHE A 270 -27.19 17.73 11.26
N PHE A 271 -28.31 17.48 11.92
CA PHE A 271 -29.58 17.13 11.25
C PHE A 271 -30.31 18.32 10.62
N GLN A 272 -29.92 19.56 10.92
CA GLN A 272 -30.38 20.75 10.19
C GLN A 272 -29.70 20.92 8.83
N LEU A 273 -28.55 20.29 8.63
CA LEU A 273 -27.82 20.38 7.36
C LEU A 273 -28.49 19.54 6.25
N PRO A 274 -28.38 19.96 4.99
CA PRO A 274 -28.77 19.14 3.85
C PRO A 274 -28.15 17.74 3.90
N PHE A 275 -28.84 16.74 3.36
CA PHE A 275 -28.36 15.35 3.35
C PHE A 275 -26.97 15.21 2.73
N VAL A 276 -26.70 15.95 1.65
CA VAL A 276 -25.38 15.97 0.99
C VAL A 276 -24.28 16.46 1.94
N SER A 277 -24.55 17.50 2.74
CA SER A 277 -23.63 18.02 3.74
C SER A 277 -23.36 16.99 4.84
N ARG A 278 -24.41 16.35 5.37
CA ARG A 278 -24.28 15.28 6.37
C ARG A 278 -23.40 14.14 5.86
N LYS A 279 -23.64 13.69 4.63
CA LYS A 279 -22.82 12.65 3.97
C LYS A 279 -21.36 13.08 3.82
N SER A 280 -21.12 14.29 3.31
CA SER A 280 -19.75 14.82 3.14
C SER A 280 -18.99 14.90 4.45
N MET A 281 -19.64 15.35 5.54
CA MET A 281 -19.02 15.41 6.86
C MET A 281 -18.63 14.03 7.37
N ILE A 282 -19.50 13.02 7.24
CA ILE A 282 -19.17 11.64 7.65
C ILE A 282 -17.97 11.11 6.86
N LEU A 283 -17.95 11.29 5.53
CA LEU A 283 -16.83 10.86 4.69
C LEU A 283 -15.51 11.55 5.09
N GLU A 284 -15.54 12.85 5.39
CA GLU A 284 -14.37 13.59 5.84
C GLU A 284 -13.86 13.06 7.20
N GLN A 285 -14.76 12.88 8.17
CA GLN A 285 -14.37 12.39 9.49
C GLN A 285 -13.94 10.92 9.48
N MET A 286 -14.49 10.09 8.59
CA MET A 286 -14.01 8.74 8.33
C MET A 286 -12.55 8.75 7.87
N ASN A 287 -12.22 9.62 6.90
CA ASN A 287 -10.86 9.76 6.39
C ASN A 287 -9.89 10.24 7.49
N HIS A 288 -10.34 11.17 8.34
CA HIS A 288 -9.56 11.63 9.50
C HIS A 288 -9.30 10.51 10.51
N LEU A 289 -10.33 9.78 10.95
CA LEU A 289 -10.20 8.71 11.94
C LEU A 289 -9.37 7.52 11.42
N GLN A 290 -9.51 7.16 10.15
CA GLN A 290 -8.77 6.05 9.56
C GLN A 290 -7.35 6.47 9.10
N LYS A 291 -6.86 7.67 9.49
CA LYS A 291 -5.52 8.19 9.13
C LYS A 291 -5.21 8.07 7.62
N GLY A 292 -6.19 8.30 6.76
CA GLY A 292 -6.01 8.13 5.31
C GLY A 292 -5.85 6.68 4.80
N LEU A 293 -5.93 5.66 5.68
CA LEU A 293 -6.05 4.25 5.28
C LEU A 293 -7.36 3.98 4.53
N TYR A 294 -8.35 4.86 4.75
CA TYR A 294 -9.50 4.94 3.87
C TYR A 294 -9.06 5.49 2.51
N SER A 295 -8.74 4.61 1.58
CA SER A 295 -8.59 5.03 0.20
C SER A 295 -9.94 5.50 -0.32
N SER A 296 -9.96 6.67 -0.98
CA SER A 296 -11.08 7.16 -1.80
C SER A 296 -11.59 6.14 -2.82
N ASP A 297 -10.82 5.08 -3.03
CA ASP A 297 -11.05 4.01 -3.99
C ASP A 297 -11.99 2.92 -3.42
N ARG A 298 -12.24 2.89 -2.09
CA ARG A 298 -13.27 2.02 -1.48
C ARG A 298 -14.65 2.65 -1.65
N ARG A 299 -15.37 2.23 -2.68
CA ARG A 299 -16.75 2.67 -2.94
C ARG A 299 -17.70 2.26 -1.80
N ILE A 300 -18.22 3.23 -1.05
CA ILE A 300 -19.30 3.00 -0.10
C ILE A 300 -20.64 3.08 -0.83
N PRO A 301 -21.50 2.05 -0.76
CA PRO A 301 -22.82 2.07 -1.36
C PRO A 301 -23.66 3.26 -0.86
N ALA A 302 -24.43 3.90 -1.73
CA ALA A 302 -25.29 5.02 -1.34
C ALA A 302 -26.28 4.64 -0.23
N ALA A 303 -26.73 3.37 -0.22
CA ALA A 303 -27.61 2.81 0.79
C ALA A 303 -27.02 2.87 2.22
N PHE A 304 -25.70 2.83 2.37
CA PHE A 304 -25.04 2.97 3.67
C PHE A 304 -25.38 4.31 4.32
N PHE A 305 -25.49 5.38 3.53
CA PHE A 305 -25.78 6.71 4.06
C PHE A 305 -27.27 7.00 4.23
N LYS A 306 -28.18 6.13 3.77
CA LYS A 306 -29.62 6.33 3.86
C LYS A 306 -30.11 6.67 5.28
N PRO A 307 -29.60 6.05 6.36
CA PRO A 307 -29.99 6.41 7.74
C PRO A 307 -29.68 7.86 8.13
N LEU A 308 -28.80 8.57 7.40
CA LEU A 308 -28.52 9.97 7.66
C LEU A 308 -29.63 10.92 7.18
N GLN A 309 -30.66 10.46 6.46
CA GLN A 309 -31.74 11.31 5.94
C GLN A 309 -32.61 11.91 7.04
N ASP A 310 -32.90 11.11 8.07
CA ASP A 310 -33.84 11.46 9.13
C ASP A 310 -33.14 11.61 10.48
N ASN A 311 -33.69 12.47 11.34
CA ASN A 311 -33.21 12.58 12.71
C ASN A 311 -33.67 11.35 13.51
N LEU A 312 -32.77 10.37 13.65
CA LEU A 312 -33.06 9.10 14.30
C LEU A 312 -33.12 9.23 15.84
N LYS A 313 -33.78 8.26 16.48
CA LYS A 313 -33.75 8.08 17.94
C LYS A 313 -32.31 7.79 18.42
N ASN A 314 -32.08 7.92 19.73
CA ASN A 314 -30.80 7.52 20.33
C ASN A 314 -30.44 6.08 19.93
N GLY A 315 -29.16 5.84 19.65
CA GLY A 315 -28.66 4.55 19.17
C GLY A 315 -27.71 4.67 17.99
N ILE A 316 -27.38 3.52 17.39
CA ILE A 316 -26.50 3.42 16.24
C ILE A 316 -27.25 3.87 14.98
N ILE A 317 -26.66 4.83 14.26
CA ILE A 317 -27.14 5.35 12.98
C ILE A 317 -26.45 4.62 11.83
N LEU A 318 -25.11 4.54 11.87
CA LEU A 318 -24.29 3.83 10.89
C LEU A 318 -23.39 2.82 11.59
N LYS A 319 -23.23 1.64 10.99
CA LYS A 319 -22.25 0.64 11.40
C LYS A 319 -21.74 -0.10 10.18
N GLY A 320 -20.43 -0.13 10.00
CA GLY A 320 -19.78 -0.76 8.84
C GLY A 320 -18.67 0.11 8.27
N HIS A 321 -17.95 -0.41 7.29
CA HIS A 321 -16.81 0.29 6.66
C HIS A 321 -15.77 0.83 7.66
N GLY A 322 -15.59 0.14 8.80
CA GLY A 322 -14.63 0.50 9.84
C GLY A 322 -15.06 1.62 10.78
N ILE A 323 -16.35 2.02 10.78
CA ILE A 323 -16.87 3.04 11.70
C ILE A 323 -18.18 2.64 12.40
N ILE A 324 -18.41 3.25 13.56
CA ILE A 324 -19.72 3.36 14.21
C ILE A 324 -20.07 4.84 14.28
N PHE A 325 -21.26 5.20 13.80
CA PHE A 325 -21.85 6.51 14.02
C PHE A 325 -23.12 6.35 14.85
N GLN A 326 -23.18 7.02 16.00
CA GLN A 326 -24.27 6.86 16.96
C GLN A 326 -24.72 8.19 17.56
N LYS A 327 -25.99 8.25 17.96
CA LYS A 327 -26.57 9.38 18.69
C LYS A 327 -26.72 9.05 20.16
N LYS A 328 -26.18 9.91 21.02
CA LYS A 328 -26.32 9.89 22.48
C LYS A 328 -26.86 11.23 22.96
N GLY A 329 -28.18 11.32 23.07
CA GLY A 329 -28.86 12.58 23.42
C GLY A 329 -28.62 13.64 22.35
N GLU A 330 -28.07 14.78 22.78
CA GLU A 330 -27.75 15.92 21.90
C GLU A 330 -26.41 15.78 21.16
N GLN A 331 -25.67 14.70 21.40
CA GLN A 331 -24.38 14.46 20.76
C GLN A 331 -24.46 13.33 19.74
N LEU A 332 -23.81 13.55 18.60
CA LEU A 332 -23.45 12.52 17.64
C LEU A 332 -21.99 12.15 17.85
N ILE A 333 -21.69 10.87 17.84
CA ILE A 333 -20.36 10.32 18.05
C ILE A 333 -20.03 9.42 16.87
N LEU A 334 -18.97 9.77 16.16
CA LEU A 334 -18.32 8.90 15.20
C LEU A 334 -17.09 8.29 15.87
N SER A 335 -17.01 6.97 15.89
CA SER A 335 -15.83 6.26 16.34
C SER A 335 -15.38 5.29 15.27
N LEU A 336 -14.12 4.90 15.33
CA LEU A 336 -13.72 3.66 14.69
C LEU A 336 -14.60 2.54 15.26
N LEU A 337 -14.97 1.57 14.40
CA LEU A 337 -15.37 0.28 14.93
C LEU A 337 -14.18 -0.18 15.77
N PRO A 338 -14.33 -0.45 17.09
CA PRO A 338 -13.36 -1.28 17.77
C PRO A 338 -13.19 -2.50 16.87
N ASP A 339 -11.96 -2.98 16.67
CA ASP A 339 -11.80 -4.33 16.20
C ASP A 339 -12.55 -5.21 17.21
N ASN A 340 -13.82 -5.50 16.91
CA ASN A 340 -14.70 -6.32 17.72
C ASN A 340 -14.17 -7.73 17.58
N GLY A 341 -13.01 -8.04 18.16
CA GLY A 341 -12.35 -9.33 18.09
C GLY A 341 -12.76 -10.06 16.82
N LYS A 342 -12.54 -9.45 15.64
CA LYS A 342 -12.15 -10.30 14.53
C LYS A 342 -10.93 -10.94 15.13
N GLU A 343 -11.04 -12.22 15.49
CA GLU A 343 -9.86 -13.03 15.67
C GLU A 343 -9.08 -12.78 14.38
N GLU A 344 -8.16 -11.81 14.41
CA GLU A 344 -6.98 -11.85 13.58
C GLU A 344 -6.31 -13.12 14.06
N SER A 345 -6.76 -14.22 13.46
CA SER A 345 -5.95 -15.40 13.42
C SER A 345 -4.75 -14.95 12.62
N HIS A 346 -3.67 -14.61 13.34
CA HIS A 346 -2.39 -14.32 12.74
C HIS A 346 -1.91 -15.62 12.09
N TYR A 347 -2.26 -15.78 10.82
CA TYR A 347 -1.78 -16.91 10.04
C TYR A 347 -0.41 -16.54 9.50
N SER A 348 0.65 -16.96 10.18
CA SER A 348 1.98 -16.87 9.59
C SER A 348 2.07 -17.92 8.49
N VAL A 349 1.92 -17.48 7.23
CA VAL A 349 2.16 -18.33 6.05
C VAL A 349 3.64 -18.21 5.71
N PHE A 350 4.39 -19.27 6.00
CA PHE A 350 5.81 -19.34 5.67
C PHE A 350 5.98 -19.94 4.27
N TYR A 351 6.55 -19.16 3.36
CA TYR A 351 7.05 -19.66 2.07
C TYR A 351 8.52 -20.02 2.26
N LEU A 352 8.83 -21.31 2.24
CA LEU A 352 10.21 -21.80 2.18
C LEU A 352 10.52 -22.15 0.72
N ASP A 353 10.95 -21.15 -0.05
CA ASP A 353 11.67 -21.41 -1.29
C ASP A 353 13.09 -21.87 -0.94
N LYS A 354 13.47 -23.06 -1.41
CA LYS A 354 14.80 -23.61 -1.16
C LYS A 354 15.90 -22.86 -1.90
N GLU A 355 15.57 -22.05 -2.91
CA GLU A 355 16.58 -21.23 -3.61
C GLU A 355 16.82 -19.87 -2.94
N HIS A 356 15.88 -19.36 -2.13
CA HIS A 356 15.95 -18.02 -1.52
C HIS A 356 15.39 -17.99 -0.08
N PRO A 357 16.15 -18.46 0.93
CA PRO A 357 15.66 -18.70 2.28
C PRO A 357 15.37 -17.44 3.14
N TYR A 358 15.34 -16.22 2.58
CA TYR A 358 15.36 -14.97 3.37
C TYR A 358 14.21 -13.98 3.15
N GLU A 359 13.11 -14.35 2.49
CA GLU A 359 11.91 -13.49 2.44
C GLU A 359 10.74 -14.09 3.20
N THR A 360 10.81 -14.03 4.54
CA THR A 360 9.66 -14.28 5.40
C THR A 360 8.84 -13.01 5.53
N GLU A 361 7.62 -13.02 4.97
CA GLU A 361 6.58 -12.07 5.38
C GLU A 361 5.44 -12.83 6.05
N SER A 362 5.02 -12.33 7.20
CA SER A 362 3.81 -12.75 7.90
C SER A 362 2.61 -12.13 7.18
N TYR A 363 1.64 -12.94 6.77
CA TYR A 363 0.42 -12.45 6.13
C TYR A 363 -0.73 -12.37 7.13
N ILE A 364 -1.58 -11.35 7.01
CA ILE A 364 -2.88 -11.32 7.67
C ILE A 364 -3.91 -11.73 6.63
N ILE A 365 -4.57 -12.87 6.86
CA ILE A 365 -5.67 -13.38 6.04
C ILE A 365 -6.96 -13.12 6.83
N GLU A 366 -7.83 -12.25 6.29
CA GLU A 366 -9.20 -12.12 6.79
C GLU A 366 -10.05 -13.26 6.20
N LEU A 367 -10.44 -14.23 7.02
CA LEU A 367 -11.44 -15.21 6.65
C LEU A 367 -12.84 -14.63 6.94
N SER A 368 -13.55 -14.22 5.89
CA SER A 368 -14.97 -13.91 5.98
C SER A 368 -15.75 -15.23 5.97
N THR A 369 -16.17 -15.69 7.14
CA THR A 369 -17.06 -16.84 7.39
C THR A 369 -16.50 -18.23 7.02
N ALA A 370 -16.50 -19.15 7.99
CA ALA A 370 -15.96 -20.51 7.90
C ALA A 370 -16.79 -21.48 7.04
N SER A 371 -17.53 -21.00 6.05
CA SER A 371 -18.52 -21.79 5.30
C SER A 371 -18.35 -21.79 3.78
N GLU A 372 -17.29 -21.19 3.22
CA GLU A 372 -17.05 -21.17 1.76
C GLU A 372 -15.65 -21.69 1.39
N LEU A 373 -15.26 -22.85 1.93
CA LEU A 373 -14.19 -23.66 1.35
C LEU A 373 -14.83 -24.91 0.73
N GLN A 374 -15.14 -24.84 -0.56
CA GLN A 374 -15.46 -26.04 -1.34
C GLN A 374 -14.17 -26.71 -1.82
N GLU A 375 -14.21 -28.03 -1.80
CA GLU A 375 -13.11 -28.95 -2.06
C GLU A 375 -12.65 -28.84 -3.51
N GLY A 376 -11.45 -28.30 -3.71
CA GLY A 376 -10.87 -28.17 -5.05
C GLY A 376 -9.94 -26.98 -5.23
N ASP A 377 -8.98 -26.78 -4.32
CA ASP A 377 -7.68 -26.15 -4.60
C ASP A 377 -6.77 -26.38 -3.38
N HIS A 378 -5.47 -26.57 -3.64
CA HIS A 378 -4.49 -27.22 -2.77
C HIS A 378 -4.31 -26.61 -1.36
N ILE A 379 -5.14 -27.04 -0.41
CA ILE A 379 -4.95 -26.89 1.04
C ILE A 379 -4.93 -28.29 1.65
N LEU A 380 -3.76 -28.77 2.08
CA LEU A 380 -3.63 -30.15 2.56
C LEU A 380 -4.03 -30.37 4.03
N SER A 381 -4.19 -29.32 4.84
CA SER A 381 -4.98 -29.32 6.09
C SER A 381 -4.75 -28.03 6.90
N ILE A 382 -5.77 -27.65 7.68
CA ILE A 382 -5.67 -26.71 8.78
C ILE A 382 -5.62 -27.53 10.06
N ILE A 383 -4.59 -27.35 10.90
CA ILE A 383 -4.52 -27.98 12.23
C ILE A 383 -4.75 -26.90 13.27
N ASP A 384 -5.94 -26.92 13.88
CA ASP A 384 -6.25 -26.10 15.05
C ASP A 384 -5.56 -26.70 16.28
N ILE A 385 -4.62 -25.98 16.87
CA ILE A 385 -3.97 -26.37 18.11
C ILE A 385 -4.44 -25.40 19.19
N ASN A 386 -5.12 -25.93 20.21
CA ASN A 386 -5.50 -25.14 21.37
C ASN A 386 -4.27 -24.98 22.28
N PRO A 387 -3.84 -23.75 22.65
CA PRO A 387 -2.65 -23.54 23.47
C PRO A 387 -2.65 -24.27 24.82
N ASP A 388 -3.81 -24.69 25.33
CA ASP A 388 -3.94 -25.43 26.60
C ASP A 388 -3.82 -26.96 26.46
N THR A 389 -3.55 -27.49 25.25
CA THR A 389 -3.40 -28.95 25.05
C THR A 389 -1.96 -29.42 25.24
N GLU A 390 -1.68 -30.05 26.39
CA GLU A 390 -0.35 -30.59 26.74
C GLU A 390 0.12 -31.77 25.84
N SER A 391 -0.76 -32.33 25.01
CA SER A 391 -0.39 -33.32 23.99
C SER A 391 -1.41 -33.40 22.85
N ILE A 392 -0.92 -33.53 21.61
CA ILE A 392 -1.75 -33.79 20.43
C ILE A 392 -1.62 -35.28 20.09
N SER A 393 -2.75 -35.99 20.04
CA SER A 393 -2.72 -37.43 19.74
C SER A 393 -2.40 -37.70 18.26
N THR A 394 -1.56 -38.71 17.99
CA THR A 394 -1.17 -39.15 16.64
C THR A 394 -2.36 -39.42 15.69
N PRO A 395 -3.53 -39.93 16.16
CA PRO A 395 -4.71 -40.08 15.31
C PRO A 395 -5.26 -38.77 14.73
N VAL A 396 -5.18 -37.65 15.45
CA VAL A 396 -5.63 -36.34 14.98
C VAL A 396 -4.73 -35.84 13.84
N ILE A 397 -3.41 -36.00 14.00
CA ILE A 397 -2.41 -35.66 12.99
C ILE A 397 -2.55 -36.56 11.74
N ARG A 398 -2.82 -37.86 11.91
CA ARG A 398 -3.06 -38.78 10.79
C ARG A 398 -4.31 -38.42 9.98
N ARG A 399 -5.38 -38.00 10.66
CA ARG A 399 -6.66 -37.64 10.03
C ARG A 399 -6.56 -36.31 9.25
N ALA A 400 -5.77 -35.36 9.74
CA ALA A 400 -5.49 -34.10 9.04
C ALA A 400 -4.59 -34.28 7.80
N LEU A 401 -3.58 -35.15 7.86
CA LEU A 401 -2.58 -35.33 6.79
C LEU A 401 -2.93 -36.44 5.77
N GLY A 402 -4.05 -37.14 5.94
CA GLY A 402 -4.53 -38.18 5.02
C GLY A 402 -3.61 -39.40 4.86
N LYS A 403 -2.65 -39.65 5.77
CA LYS A 403 -1.66 -40.73 5.65
C LYS A 403 -1.75 -41.75 6.79
N SER A 404 -1.90 -43.03 6.42
CA SER A 404 -2.03 -44.18 7.33
C SER A 404 -0.70 -44.71 7.90
N GLU A 405 0.47 -44.23 7.42
CA GLU A 405 1.77 -44.87 7.69
C GLU A 405 2.63 -44.23 8.81
N LEU A 406 2.17 -43.14 9.44
CA LEU A 406 2.91 -42.53 10.57
C LEU A 406 2.94 -43.50 11.76
N ARG A 407 4.10 -44.06 12.13
CA ARG A 407 4.21 -44.94 13.33
C ARG A 407 3.94 -44.16 14.61
N ASN A 408 3.30 -44.82 15.60
CA ASN A 408 2.93 -44.24 16.89
C ASN A 408 4.17 -43.70 17.64
N PHE A 409 4.33 -42.38 17.68
CA PHE A 409 5.27 -41.73 18.57
C PHE A 409 4.54 -40.63 19.34
N PRO A 410 4.54 -40.66 20.69
CA PRO A 410 4.08 -39.54 21.48
C PRO A 410 5.14 -38.43 21.42
N VAL A 411 4.78 -37.28 20.82
CA VAL A 411 5.63 -36.10 20.81
C VAL A 411 5.21 -35.20 21.97
N LYS A 412 6.07 -35.05 22.98
CA LYS A 412 5.90 -34.03 24.03
C LYS A 412 6.57 -32.75 23.55
N ILE A 413 5.79 -31.68 23.45
CA ILE A 413 6.28 -30.36 23.05
C ILE A 413 6.24 -29.48 24.30
N LYS A 414 7.41 -29.00 24.74
CA LYS A 414 7.51 -27.88 25.67
C LYS A 414 8.28 -26.76 24.96
N ASP A 415 7.68 -25.58 24.93
CA ASP A 415 8.32 -24.30 24.58
C ASP A 415 8.97 -24.24 23.17
N ALA A 416 8.17 -24.51 22.13
CA ALA A 416 8.57 -24.32 20.73
C ALA A 416 7.60 -23.38 19.99
N ASP A 417 8.13 -22.36 19.31
CA ASP A 417 7.35 -21.36 18.57
C ASP A 417 7.03 -21.82 17.12
N LEU A 418 7.80 -22.78 16.58
CA LEU A 418 7.66 -23.26 15.20
C LEU A 418 8.02 -24.75 15.07
N LEU A 419 7.18 -25.51 14.37
CA LEU A 419 7.43 -26.91 14.00
C LEU A 419 7.48 -27.07 12.48
N LEU A 420 8.60 -27.58 11.97
CA LEU A 420 8.81 -27.84 10.54
C LEU A 420 8.82 -29.35 10.28
N PHE A 421 8.03 -29.79 9.30
CA PHE A 421 7.99 -31.18 8.82
C PHE A 421 8.73 -31.29 7.49
N CYS A 422 9.79 -32.09 7.45
CA CYS A 422 10.56 -32.30 6.23
C CYS A 422 10.50 -33.78 5.82
N GLY A 423 9.52 -34.11 4.97
CA GLY A 423 9.34 -35.45 4.43
C GLY A 423 9.21 -36.55 5.48
N ASN A 424 9.35 -37.81 5.06
CA ASN A 424 8.92 -38.98 5.85
C ASN A 424 9.71 -39.28 7.14
N ARG A 425 10.72 -38.50 7.57
CA ARG A 425 11.59 -38.91 8.71
C ARG A 425 12.13 -37.84 9.66
N SER A 426 11.81 -36.54 9.54
CA SER A 426 12.40 -35.55 10.47
C SER A 426 11.43 -34.45 10.88
N VAL A 427 11.42 -34.17 12.18
CA VAL A 427 10.76 -33.02 12.83
C VAL A 427 11.86 -32.11 13.36
N CYS A 428 11.80 -30.82 13.04
CA CYS A 428 12.67 -29.81 13.64
C CYS A 428 11.83 -28.80 14.43
N ALA A 429 12.26 -28.50 15.66
CA ALA A 429 11.69 -27.47 16.51
C ALA A 429 12.67 -26.30 16.58
N LEU A 430 12.19 -25.08 16.34
CA LEU A 430 12.98 -23.86 16.42
C LEU A 430 12.50 -23.02 17.62
N ASN A 431 13.46 -22.57 18.42
CA ASN A 431 13.27 -21.55 19.46
C ASN A 431 14.09 -20.32 19.05
N SER A 432 13.58 -19.12 19.33
CA SER A 432 14.16 -17.80 18.99
C SER A 432 15.57 -17.54 19.55
N GLN A 433 16.17 -18.45 20.31
CA GLN A 433 17.54 -18.35 20.79
C GLN A 433 18.39 -19.59 20.42
N LYS A 434 19.28 -19.42 19.43
CA LYS A 434 20.34 -20.32 18.91
C LYS A 434 19.95 -21.34 17.82
N MET A 435 20.52 -21.15 16.63
CA MET A 435 20.74 -22.24 15.66
C MET A 435 21.77 -23.22 16.22
N ILE A 436 21.38 -24.49 16.37
CA ILE A 436 22.30 -25.60 16.56
C ILE A 436 22.19 -26.53 15.34
N LEU A 437 23.21 -26.50 14.47
CA LEU A 437 23.43 -27.51 13.44
C LEU A 437 24.06 -28.77 14.09
N PRO A 438 23.59 -29.99 13.81
CA PRO A 438 24.34 -31.19 14.18
C PRO A 438 25.45 -31.47 13.17
N LYS A 439 26.63 -31.76 13.73
CA LYS A 439 27.83 -32.25 13.07
C LYS A 439 27.65 -33.69 12.54
N ASN A 440 28.37 -33.95 11.46
CA ASN A 440 28.72 -35.25 10.85
C ASN A 440 27.71 -35.90 9.89
N GLY A 441 28.15 -36.09 8.64
CA GLY A 441 27.81 -37.31 7.89
C GLY A 441 27.36 -37.19 6.43
N LYS A 442 28.22 -36.64 5.55
CA LYS A 442 28.28 -36.83 4.08
C LYS A 442 27.00 -36.57 3.24
N LEU A 443 27.13 -35.59 2.35
CA LEU A 443 26.35 -35.42 1.13
C LEU A 443 26.28 -36.73 0.33
N LYS A 444 25.07 -37.27 0.13
CA LYS A 444 24.77 -38.23 -0.93
C LYS A 444 24.03 -37.51 -2.05
N LYS A 445 24.64 -37.53 -3.24
CA LYS A 445 24.10 -37.03 -4.50
C LYS A 445 22.81 -37.78 -4.81
N ILE A 446 21.67 -37.08 -4.87
CA ILE A 446 20.44 -37.61 -5.50
C ILE A 446 20.45 -37.09 -6.93
N SER A 447 20.95 -37.94 -7.82
CA SER A 447 20.69 -37.87 -9.25
C SER A 447 19.23 -38.28 -9.50
N ASN A 448 18.52 -37.46 -10.26
CA ASN A 448 17.12 -37.59 -10.71
C ASN A 448 16.04 -37.40 -9.62
N ILE A 449 15.67 -36.13 -9.41
CA ILE A 449 14.28 -35.76 -9.15
C ILE A 449 13.94 -34.64 -10.13
N ASP A 450 13.20 -35.01 -11.17
CA ASP A 450 12.57 -34.17 -12.20
C ASP A 450 11.06 -34.46 -12.08
N SER A 451 10.09 -33.56 -12.19
CA SER A 451 9.97 -32.11 -12.18
C SER A 451 8.49 -31.83 -11.84
N LYS A 452 8.20 -30.63 -11.32
CA LYS A 452 6.87 -30.04 -11.07
C LYS A 452 6.30 -30.20 -9.65
N SER A 453 6.83 -29.31 -8.80
CA SER A 453 6.16 -28.55 -7.73
C SER A 453 5.61 -29.32 -6.52
N ASN A 454 6.34 -29.23 -5.40
CA ASN A 454 5.80 -29.50 -4.07
C ASN A 454 5.96 -28.24 -3.21
N VAL A 455 4.88 -27.47 -3.07
CA VAL A 455 4.71 -26.38 -2.09
C VAL A 455 4.43 -27.02 -0.74
N LEU A 456 5.15 -26.60 0.31
CA LEU A 456 4.85 -26.98 1.68
C LEU A 456 4.23 -25.77 2.38
N CYS A 457 2.93 -25.83 2.68
CA CYS A 457 2.24 -24.80 3.46
C CYS A 457 2.08 -25.30 4.90
N VAL A 458 2.57 -24.54 5.88
CA VAL A 458 2.34 -24.81 7.30
C VAL A 458 1.66 -23.58 7.88
N ILE A 459 0.43 -23.77 8.37
CA ILE A 459 -0.35 -22.74 9.04
C ILE A 459 -0.29 -23.04 10.54
N ILE A 460 0.28 -22.12 11.32
CA ILE A 460 0.27 -22.21 12.79
C ILE A 460 -0.60 -21.08 13.33
N ARG A 461 -1.58 -21.43 14.17
CA ARG A 461 -2.42 -20.47 14.92
C ARG A 461 -1.69 -20.08 16.20
N GLY A 462 -1.08 -18.90 16.22
CA GLY A 462 -0.55 -18.32 17.46
C GLY A 462 -1.58 -17.40 18.10
N ARG A 463 -2.04 -17.71 19.32
CA ARG A 463 -2.80 -16.75 20.15
C ARG A 463 -1.78 -15.97 21.00
N GLY A 464 -1.60 -14.69 20.73
CA GLY A 464 -0.73 -13.81 21.53
C GLY A 464 -1.39 -12.47 21.81
N HIS A 465 -1.59 -12.13 23.08
CA HIS A 465 -1.83 -10.76 23.51
C HIS A 465 -0.48 -10.04 23.56
N TYR A 466 -0.26 -9.06 22.68
CA TYR A 466 0.83 -8.09 22.86
C TYR A 466 0.25 -6.85 23.55
N ALA A 467 0.60 -6.67 24.82
CA ALA A 467 0.50 -5.38 25.51
C ALA A 467 1.73 -4.53 25.16
N PRO A 468 1.61 -3.20 25.02
CA PRO A 468 2.74 -2.36 24.64
C PRO A 468 3.69 -2.17 25.85
N GLY A 469 4.99 -2.39 25.59
CA GLY A 469 6.11 -2.02 26.44
C GLY A 469 7.16 -1.31 25.59
#